data_AF-A0A524HNR0-F1
#
_entry.id   AF-A0A524HNR0-F1
#
_cell.length_a   1.000
_cell.length_b   1.000
_cell.length_c   1.000
_cell.angle_alpha   90.00
_cell.angle_beta   90.00
_cell.angle_gamma   90.00
#
_symmetry.space_group_name_H-M   'P 1'
#
loop_
_entity.id
_entity.type
_entity.pdbx_description
1 polymer ?
#
loop_
_entity_poly.entity_id
_entity_poly.type
_entity_poly.pdbx_seq_one_letter_code
_entity_poly.pdbx_strand_id
1 'polypeptide(L)'
;MRRVLPFLTLALVFMTAPAWAQDTDRFDHQQHAKVFPSCTACHAGAVDATAPLLPSGLGCVNCHDGTIERRVDWTAPPADRTNLRFTHAEHRKDVVTKAGQDSTLNCSACHIPEGSTWMTVEPAVLPQCLTCHGIKAEHLAAPDTACATCHYSLAQATALTEADIKAFPTPPSHDAAGFMGPDGHGALAESGTGPSTYMVAPSCATCHAQNFCMTCHVNAPETPPIQALALDPRSLAIPVKLEEPATHQQDDFVLRHGKSARKSTTSCQTCHTQESCVACHVVPPKPVGTLYAGGPGRGEGAQVERSRPASHMADFSTIHAPVASNNPQSCEGCHARPQCLDCHRGTPDRTPQYHPQTFLERHPAAAYSRETNCSDCHNPGAFCQTCHVQSGLGSPGRFMQAGYHDVFPGFLLNHGQAARQSLESCTSCHVEKDCLTCHSALYGRGFSPHGPGFDGDKLRSKNPQMCTVCHGLGVPSTK
;
A
#
# COMPACT_ATOMS: atom_id res chain seq x y z
N MET A 1 -14.60 24.58 -80.02
CA MET A 1 -13.40 23.71 -80.01
C MET A 1 -12.67 23.86 -78.68
N ARG A 2 -12.80 22.89 -77.77
CA ARG A 2 -11.79 22.57 -76.74
C ARG A 2 -12.19 21.23 -76.12
N ARG A 3 -11.41 20.19 -76.44
CA ARG A 3 -11.63 18.79 -76.03
C ARG A 3 -11.16 18.63 -74.59
N VAL A 4 -12.01 18.02 -73.77
CA VAL A 4 -11.71 17.55 -72.41
C VAL A 4 -11.11 16.15 -72.54
N LEU A 5 -9.88 15.95 -72.04
CA LEU A 5 -9.27 14.63 -71.85
C LEU A 5 -9.51 14.19 -70.40
N PRO A 6 -10.00 12.98 -70.12
CA PRO A 6 -10.13 12.48 -68.76
C PRO A 6 -8.80 11.87 -68.30
N PHE A 7 -8.40 12.23 -67.07
CA PHE A 7 -7.32 11.60 -66.33
C PHE A 7 -7.70 10.14 -66.02
N LEU A 8 -6.90 9.20 -66.52
CA LEU A 8 -7.02 7.78 -66.21
C LEU A 8 -6.26 7.52 -64.90
N THR A 9 -7.00 7.43 -63.79
CA THR A 9 -6.49 6.95 -62.50
C THR A 9 -6.27 5.44 -62.56
N LEU A 10 -5.01 5.02 -62.58
CA LEU A 10 -4.60 3.62 -62.47
C LEU A 10 -4.80 3.17 -61.01
N ALA A 11 -5.89 2.46 -60.73
CA ALA A 11 -6.12 1.83 -59.43
C ALA A 11 -5.26 0.56 -59.33
N LEU A 12 -4.24 0.59 -58.48
CA LEU A 12 -3.49 -0.60 -58.09
C LEU A 12 -4.39 -1.46 -57.19
N VAL A 13 -4.95 -2.54 -57.75
CA VAL A 13 -5.62 -3.58 -56.98
C VAL A 13 -4.54 -4.47 -56.35
N PHE A 14 -4.26 -4.25 -55.07
CA PHE A 14 -3.54 -5.24 -54.26
C PHE A 14 -4.45 -6.46 -54.10
N MET A 15 -4.20 -7.51 -54.89
CA MET A 15 -4.76 -8.84 -54.64
C MET A 15 -4.09 -9.38 -53.37
N THR A 16 -4.71 -9.16 -52.22
CA THR A 16 -4.42 -9.93 -51.01
C THR A 16 -4.95 -11.33 -51.22
N ALA A 17 -4.07 -12.28 -51.60
CA ALA A 17 -4.40 -13.68 -51.56
C ALA A 17 -4.80 -14.05 -50.12
N PRO A 18 -5.96 -14.67 -49.88
CA PRO A 18 -6.31 -15.13 -48.56
C PRO A 18 -5.35 -16.25 -48.17
N ALA A 19 -4.59 -16.07 -47.10
CA ALA A 19 -3.87 -17.15 -46.46
C ALA A 19 -4.92 -18.10 -45.86
N TRP A 20 -5.31 -19.12 -46.61
CA TRP A 20 -6.02 -20.26 -46.06
C TRP A 20 -5.01 -21.03 -45.23
N ALA A 21 -5.05 -20.86 -43.91
CA ALA A 21 -4.48 -21.84 -43.01
C ALA A 21 -5.17 -23.18 -43.35
N GLN A 22 -4.42 -24.14 -43.90
CA GLN A 22 -4.92 -25.49 -44.04
C GLN A 22 -5.18 -26.01 -42.62
N ASP A 23 -6.45 -26.19 -42.25
CA ASP A 23 -6.81 -26.92 -41.04
C ASP A 23 -6.26 -28.35 -41.20
N THR A 24 -5.30 -28.71 -40.35
CA THR A 24 -4.78 -30.07 -40.32
C THR A 24 -5.86 -31.01 -39.79
N ASP A 25 -5.91 -32.22 -40.34
CA ASP A 25 -6.86 -33.23 -39.90
C ASP A 25 -6.65 -33.54 -38.40
N ARG A 26 -7.74 -33.62 -37.63
CA ARG A 26 -7.69 -34.03 -36.22
C ARG A 26 -7.79 -35.54 -36.11
N PHE A 27 -7.14 -36.11 -35.09
CA PHE A 27 -7.23 -37.53 -34.79
C PHE A 27 -8.39 -37.83 -33.84
N ASP A 28 -9.31 -38.70 -34.24
CA ASP A 28 -10.42 -39.18 -33.42
C ASP A 28 -10.06 -40.55 -32.81
N HIS A 29 -9.83 -40.57 -31.50
CA HIS A 29 -9.44 -41.80 -30.78
C HIS A 29 -10.54 -42.88 -30.83
N GLN A 30 -11.82 -42.52 -30.70
CA GLN A 30 -12.90 -43.49 -30.63
C GLN A 30 -13.14 -44.20 -31.97
N GLN A 31 -12.98 -43.48 -33.09
CA GLN A 31 -13.06 -44.10 -34.42
C GLN A 31 -11.99 -45.16 -34.64
N HIS A 32 -10.83 -45.00 -34.01
CA HIS A 32 -9.69 -45.91 -34.12
C HIS A 32 -9.65 -47.02 -33.05
N ALA A 33 -10.63 -47.06 -32.15
CA ALA A 33 -10.74 -47.99 -31.03
C ALA A 33 -10.68 -49.47 -31.42
N LYS A 34 -11.18 -49.83 -32.60
CA LYS A 34 -11.21 -51.22 -33.10
C LYS A 34 -9.95 -51.61 -33.85
N VAL A 35 -9.11 -50.65 -34.22
CA VAL A 35 -7.91 -50.86 -35.05
C VAL A 35 -6.67 -51.02 -34.18
N PHE A 36 -6.57 -50.25 -33.09
CA PHE A 36 -5.39 -50.26 -32.23
C PHE A 36 -5.69 -50.90 -30.85
N PRO A 37 -5.03 -52.03 -30.52
CA PRO A 37 -5.21 -52.71 -29.24
C PRO A 37 -4.35 -52.14 -28.11
N SER A 38 -3.45 -51.17 -28.39
CA SER A 38 -2.53 -50.60 -27.40
C SER A 38 -2.24 -49.12 -27.66
N CYS A 39 -2.19 -48.32 -26.58
CA CYS A 39 -1.84 -46.89 -26.64
C CYS A 39 -0.40 -46.65 -27.09
N THR A 40 0.53 -47.53 -26.70
CA THR A 40 1.97 -47.37 -26.96
C THR A 40 2.35 -47.58 -28.42
N ALA A 41 1.44 -48.11 -29.25
CA ALA A 41 1.63 -48.20 -30.69
C ALA A 41 1.79 -46.82 -31.35
N CYS A 42 1.14 -45.79 -30.79
CA CYS A 42 1.27 -44.40 -31.22
C CYS A 42 2.06 -43.55 -30.21
N HIS A 43 1.89 -43.83 -28.91
CA HIS A 43 2.48 -43.06 -27.82
C HIS A 43 3.72 -43.73 -27.20
N ALA A 44 4.68 -44.12 -28.03
CA ALA A 44 5.90 -44.80 -27.57
C ALA A 44 6.68 -43.96 -26.53
N GLY A 45 6.67 -42.64 -26.68
CA GLY A 45 7.28 -41.70 -25.73
C GLY A 45 6.79 -41.79 -24.28
N ALA A 46 5.59 -42.36 -24.06
CA ALA A 46 5.05 -42.55 -22.71
C ALA A 46 5.79 -43.64 -21.90
N VAL A 47 6.41 -44.60 -22.60
CA VAL A 47 7.17 -45.70 -21.96
C VAL A 47 8.68 -45.57 -22.14
N ASP A 48 9.11 -44.93 -23.23
CA ASP A 48 10.50 -44.65 -23.57
C ASP A 48 10.66 -43.15 -23.83
N ALA A 49 11.25 -42.43 -22.88
CA ALA A 49 11.42 -40.98 -22.96
C ALA A 49 12.33 -40.51 -24.12
N THR A 50 13.03 -41.42 -24.81
CA THR A 50 13.83 -41.09 -26.00
C THR A 50 12.99 -41.04 -27.28
N ALA A 51 11.79 -41.61 -27.26
CA ALA A 51 10.83 -41.56 -28.36
C ALA A 51 9.87 -40.37 -28.21
N PRO A 52 9.31 -39.83 -29.31
CA PRO A 52 8.31 -38.78 -29.22
C PRO A 52 7.01 -39.31 -28.61
N LEU A 53 6.36 -38.49 -27.77
CA LEU A 53 5.08 -38.84 -27.15
C LEU A 53 3.94 -38.90 -28.17
N LEU A 54 3.95 -38.01 -29.16
CA LEU A 54 3.00 -38.03 -30.26
C LEU A 54 3.68 -38.63 -31.50
N PRO A 55 2.97 -39.45 -32.29
CA PRO A 55 3.55 -40.05 -33.49
C PRO A 55 3.88 -38.98 -34.54
N SER A 56 4.61 -39.36 -35.59
CA SER A 56 4.70 -38.54 -36.79
C SER A 56 3.59 -38.91 -37.78
N GLY A 57 3.18 -37.97 -38.64
CA GLY A 57 2.16 -38.22 -39.68
C GLY A 57 2.55 -39.31 -40.69
N LEU A 58 3.82 -39.72 -40.73
CA LEU A 58 4.31 -40.82 -41.56
C LEU A 58 3.68 -42.17 -41.19
N GLY A 59 3.23 -42.36 -39.95
CA GLY A 59 2.52 -43.59 -39.57
C GLY A 59 1.14 -43.70 -40.23
N CYS A 60 0.48 -42.56 -40.44
CA CYS A 60 -0.90 -42.48 -40.91
C CYS A 60 -1.05 -42.95 -42.35
N VAL A 61 -0.06 -42.66 -43.21
CA VAL A 61 -0.13 -42.95 -44.65
C VAL A 61 -0.17 -44.44 -44.98
N ASN A 62 0.14 -45.32 -44.04
CA ASN A 62 0.05 -46.78 -44.23
C ASN A 62 -1.40 -47.28 -44.33
N CYS A 63 -2.36 -46.51 -43.80
CA CYS A 63 -3.80 -46.79 -43.93
C CYS A 63 -4.54 -45.65 -44.63
N HIS A 64 -4.10 -44.40 -44.45
CA HIS A 64 -4.67 -43.23 -45.11
C HIS A 64 -3.92 -42.91 -46.41
N ASP A 65 -3.84 -43.88 -47.33
CA ASP A 65 -3.14 -43.75 -48.62
C ASP A 65 -4.04 -43.27 -49.77
N GLY A 66 -5.35 -43.16 -49.51
CA GLY A 66 -6.40 -42.87 -50.50
C GLY A 66 -7.02 -44.10 -51.15
N THR A 67 -6.53 -45.30 -50.84
CA THR A 67 -7.03 -46.59 -51.32
C THR A 67 -7.75 -47.35 -50.21
N ILE A 68 -7.12 -47.46 -49.02
CA ILE A 68 -7.67 -48.12 -47.84
C ILE A 68 -8.61 -47.13 -47.13
N GLU A 69 -8.08 -45.96 -46.76
CA GLU A 69 -8.85 -44.85 -46.19
C GLU A 69 -8.47 -43.52 -46.84
N ARG A 70 -9.32 -42.50 -46.64
CA ARG A 70 -9.07 -41.13 -47.13
C ARG A 70 -7.69 -40.65 -46.67
N ARG A 71 -6.92 -40.03 -47.57
CA ARG A 71 -5.66 -39.34 -47.19
C ARG A 71 -5.92 -38.28 -46.13
N VAL A 72 -5.05 -38.24 -45.13
CA VAL A 72 -5.10 -37.25 -44.05
C VAL A 72 -3.85 -36.39 -44.03
N ASP A 73 -4.03 -35.11 -43.75
CA ASP A 73 -2.95 -34.18 -43.50
C ASP A 73 -2.85 -33.93 -42.00
N TRP A 74 -2.18 -34.86 -41.29
CA TRP A 74 -2.04 -34.81 -39.84
C TRP A 74 -0.63 -34.37 -39.46
N THR A 75 -0.57 -33.40 -38.54
CA THR A 75 0.66 -33.00 -37.86
C THR A 75 0.43 -32.97 -36.36
N ALA A 76 1.46 -33.31 -35.59
CA ALA A 76 1.36 -33.29 -34.14
C ALA A 76 1.09 -31.85 -33.67
N PRO A 77 0.08 -31.62 -32.82
CA PRO A 77 -0.12 -30.32 -32.20
C PRO A 77 1.12 -29.92 -31.39
N PRO A 78 1.40 -28.61 -31.25
CA PRO A 78 2.43 -28.17 -30.34
C PRO A 78 2.11 -28.63 -28.91
N ALA A 79 3.15 -28.92 -28.14
CA ALA A 79 2.98 -29.29 -26.75
C ALA A 79 2.31 -28.17 -25.95
N ASP A 80 1.39 -28.52 -25.07
CA ASP A 80 0.75 -27.57 -24.17
C ASP A 80 1.78 -26.91 -23.26
N ARG A 81 1.65 -25.59 -23.09
CA ARG A 81 2.47 -24.82 -22.17
C ARG A 81 1.87 -24.95 -20.78
N THR A 82 2.58 -25.63 -19.89
CA THR A 82 2.10 -25.91 -18.53
C THR A 82 3.23 -25.73 -17.52
N ASN A 83 2.85 -25.43 -16.27
CA ASN A 83 3.75 -25.49 -15.11
C ASN A 83 3.65 -26.83 -14.38
N LEU A 84 2.95 -27.83 -14.91
CA LEU A 84 2.87 -29.15 -14.28
C LEU A 84 4.24 -29.84 -14.29
N ARG A 85 4.73 -30.19 -13.10
CA ARG A 85 5.91 -31.00 -12.86
C ARG A 85 5.55 -32.47 -12.97
N PHE A 86 5.45 -32.96 -14.20
CA PHE A 86 5.10 -34.34 -14.49
C PHE A 86 5.98 -34.94 -15.60
N THR A 87 6.47 -36.15 -15.38
CA THR A 87 7.12 -36.96 -16.41
C THR A 87 6.52 -38.37 -16.39
N HIS A 88 6.14 -38.89 -17.57
CA HIS A 88 5.51 -40.21 -17.68
C HIS A 88 6.42 -41.32 -17.15
N ALA A 89 7.73 -41.28 -17.49
CA ALA A 89 8.68 -42.32 -17.14
C ALA A 89 8.90 -42.44 -15.62
N GLU A 90 9.09 -41.32 -14.92
CA GLU A 90 9.29 -41.32 -13.46
C GLU A 90 8.00 -41.65 -12.72
N HIS A 91 6.87 -41.04 -13.13
CA HIS A 91 5.60 -41.29 -12.46
C HIS A 91 5.15 -42.75 -12.61
N ARG A 92 5.33 -43.35 -13.79
CA ARG A 92 5.10 -44.79 -13.99
C ARG A 92 5.96 -45.63 -13.05
N LYS A 93 7.25 -45.31 -12.90
CA LYS A 93 8.16 -46.02 -12.01
C LYS A 93 7.70 -45.95 -10.55
N ASP A 94 7.26 -44.77 -10.10
CA ASP A 94 6.76 -44.57 -8.74
C ASP A 94 5.46 -45.35 -8.48
N VAL A 95 4.54 -45.33 -9.45
CA VAL A 95 3.28 -46.07 -9.38
C VAL A 95 3.53 -47.57 -9.32
N VAL A 96 4.35 -48.12 -10.23
CA VAL A 96 4.69 -49.56 -10.24
C VAL A 96 5.35 -49.98 -8.94
N THR A 97 6.22 -49.13 -8.38
CA THR A 97 6.89 -49.40 -7.10
C THR A 97 5.90 -49.45 -5.94
N LYS A 98 4.91 -48.54 -5.91
CA LYS A 98 3.93 -48.44 -4.83
C LYS A 98 2.78 -49.44 -4.92
N ALA A 99 2.32 -49.77 -6.13
CA ALA A 99 1.17 -50.63 -6.36
C ALA A 99 1.53 -52.11 -6.63
N GLY A 100 2.82 -52.43 -6.76
CA GLY A 100 3.32 -53.78 -7.06
C GLY A 100 3.52 -54.04 -8.56
N GLN A 101 4.37 -55.01 -8.90
CA GLN A 101 4.73 -55.34 -10.30
C GLN A 101 3.54 -55.85 -11.13
N ASP A 102 2.53 -56.44 -10.48
CA ASP A 102 1.29 -56.89 -11.10
C ASP A 102 0.23 -55.77 -11.20
N SER A 103 0.56 -54.53 -10.80
CA SER A 103 -0.36 -53.41 -10.90
C SER A 103 -0.66 -53.13 -12.37
N THR A 104 -1.89 -53.43 -12.77
CA THR A 104 -2.45 -53.17 -14.09
C THR A 104 -2.80 -51.69 -14.29
N LEU A 105 -2.07 -50.76 -13.65
CA LEU A 105 -2.27 -49.32 -13.84
C LEU A 105 -1.84 -48.99 -15.27
N ASN A 106 -2.82 -49.13 -16.16
CA ASN A 106 -2.74 -48.93 -17.57
C ASN A 106 -2.95 -47.44 -17.88
N CYS A 107 -2.63 -47.03 -19.11
CA CYS A 107 -2.79 -45.63 -19.52
C CYS A 107 -4.19 -45.07 -19.21
N SER A 108 -5.23 -45.92 -19.24
CA SER A 108 -6.61 -45.51 -18.95
C SER A 108 -6.88 -45.11 -17.51
N ALA A 109 -6.03 -45.49 -16.54
CA ALA A 109 -6.18 -45.06 -15.16
C ALA A 109 -5.90 -43.56 -14.93
N CYS A 110 -5.30 -42.88 -15.92
CA CYS A 110 -4.99 -41.44 -15.89
C CYS A 110 -5.63 -40.65 -17.05
N HIS A 111 -5.91 -41.33 -18.17
CA HIS A 111 -6.30 -40.70 -19.43
C HIS A 111 -7.73 -41.01 -19.86
N ILE A 112 -8.43 -41.95 -19.20
CA ILE A 112 -9.82 -42.27 -19.54
C ILE A 112 -10.68 -41.96 -18.31
N PRO A 113 -11.68 -41.06 -18.41
CA PRO A 113 -12.58 -40.78 -17.31
C PRO A 113 -13.28 -42.05 -16.81
N GLU A 114 -13.55 -42.11 -15.50
CA GLU A 114 -14.18 -43.28 -14.89
C GLU A 114 -15.52 -43.62 -15.57
N GLY A 115 -15.76 -44.91 -15.85
CA GLY A 115 -16.97 -45.38 -16.53
C GLY A 115 -17.01 -45.15 -18.04
N SER A 116 -15.98 -44.53 -18.63
CA SER A 116 -15.91 -44.30 -20.08
C SER A 116 -15.42 -45.53 -20.85
N THR A 117 -15.74 -45.60 -22.14
CA THR A 117 -15.32 -46.68 -23.03
C THR A 117 -13.87 -46.52 -23.48
N TRP A 118 -13.26 -47.62 -23.92
CA TRP A 118 -11.91 -47.65 -24.52
C TRP A 118 -11.72 -46.53 -25.56
N MET A 119 -10.55 -45.88 -25.52
CA MET A 119 -10.17 -44.74 -26.37
C MET A 119 -11.04 -43.48 -26.24
N THR A 120 -11.79 -43.34 -25.15
CA THR A 120 -12.34 -42.03 -24.72
C THR A 120 -11.26 -41.29 -23.92
N VAL A 121 -10.27 -40.76 -24.65
CA VAL A 121 -9.04 -40.21 -24.07
C VAL A 121 -9.18 -38.72 -23.79
N GLU A 122 -8.75 -38.29 -22.61
CA GLU A 122 -8.48 -36.90 -22.26
C GLU A 122 -6.98 -36.69 -22.01
N PRO A 123 -6.43 -35.49 -22.32
CA PRO A 123 -5.02 -35.19 -22.10
C PRO A 123 -4.58 -35.43 -20.65
N ALA A 124 -5.42 -35.05 -19.67
CA ALA A 124 -5.27 -35.39 -18.26
C ALA A 124 -6.62 -35.34 -17.55
N VAL A 125 -7.00 -36.42 -16.85
CA VAL A 125 -8.21 -36.46 -16.03
C VAL A 125 -7.86 -35.99 -14.62
N LEU A 126 -7.94 -34.67 -14.38
CA LEU A 126 -7.49 -34.03 -13.13
C LEU A 126 -7.94 -34.75 -11.83
N PRO A 127 -9.20 -35.20 -11.68
CA PRO A 127 -9.63 -35.91 -10.46
C PRO A 127 -8.85 -37.19 -10.15
N GLN A 128 -8.33 -37.88 -11.18
CA GLN A 128 -7.53 -39.10 -11.00
C GLN A 128 -6.18 -38.79 -10.37
N CYS A 129 -5.56 -37.67 -10.78
CA CYS A 129 -4.33 -37.17 -10.16
C CYS A 129 -4.53 -36.89 -8.67
N LEU A 130 -5.58 -36.13 -8.33
CA LEU A 130 -5.86 -35.71 -6.96
C LEU A 130 -6.17 -36.91 -6.05
N THR A 131 -6.92 -37.88 -6.56
CA THR A 131 -7.29 -39.10 -5.81
C THR A 131 -6.06 -39.90 -5.39
N CYS A 132 -5.15 -40.21 -6.32
CA CYS A 132 -3.92 -40.95 -6.02
C CYS A 132 -2.97 -40.17 -5.09
N HIS A 133 -2.98 -38.83 -5.18
CA HIS A 133 -2.19 -37.94 -4.34
C HIS A 133 -2.88 -37.58 -3.01
N GLY A 134 -4.03 -38.18 -2.69
CA GLY A 134 -4.72 -38.01 -1.41
C GLY A 134 -5.38 -36.65 -1.22
N ILE A 135 -5.55 -35.87 -2.28
CA ILE A 135 -6.22 -34.57 -2.25
C ILE A 135 -7.71 -34.80 -2.49
N LYS A 136 -8.52 -34.57 -1.45
CA LYS A 136 -9.98 -34.78 -1.47
C LYS A 136 -10.73 -33.46 -1.69
N ALA A 137 -10.36 -32.74 -2.74
CA ALA A 137 -10.96 -31.48 -3.13
C ALA A 137 -10.86 -31.32 -4.65
N GLU A 138 -11.67 -30.44 -5.23
CA GLU A 138 -11.47 -29.98 -6.60
C GLU A 138 -10.11 -29.30 -6.75
N HIS A 139 -9.52 -29.32 -7.95
CA HIS A 139 -8.14 -28.85 -8.18
C HIS A 139 -7.85 -27.46 -7.60
N LEU A 140 -8.70 -26.47 -7.93
CA LEU A 140 -8.54 -25.10 -7.42
C LEU A 140 -8.99 -24.91 -5.97
N ALA A 141 -9.74 -25.85 -5.42
CA ALA A 141 -10.17 -25.85 -4.02
C ALA A 141 -9.24 -26.68 -3.11
N ALA A 142 -8.16 -27.24 -3.68
CA ALA A 142 -7.14 -27.92 -2.91
C ALA A 142 -6.49 -26.94 -1.91
N PRO A 143 -5.98 -27.42 -0.77
CA PRO A 143 -5.29 -26.56 0.18
C PRO A 143 -4.15 -25.81 -0.51
N ASP A 144 -4.05 -24.49 -0.29
CA ASP A 144 -3.05 -23.66 -0.96
C ASP A 144 -1.65 -24.26 -0.79
N THR A 145 -1.32 -24.85 0.38
CA THR A 145 -0.03 -25.51 0.64
C THR A 145 0.32 -26.68 -0.29
N ALA A 146 -0.63 -27.21 -1.07
CA ALA A 146 -0.45 -28.41 -1.88
C ALA A 146 0.02 -28.13 -3.33
N CYS A 147 -0.18 -26.91 -3.86
CA CYS A 147 0.01 -26.61 -5.30
C CYS A 147 1.42 -26.96 -5.81
N ALA A 148 2.44 -26.63 -5.03
CA ALA A 148 3.85 -26.89 -5.37
C ALA A 148 4.28 -28.36 -5.30
N THR A 149 3.39 -29.25 -4.87
CA THR A 149 3.62 -30.70 -4.94
C THR A 149 3.69 -31.15 -6.41
N CYS A 150 2.84 -30.56 -7.25
CA CYS A 150 2.63 -30.97 -8.63
C CYS A 150 3.06 -29.89 -9.62
N HIS A 151 3.11 -28.62 -9.23
CA HIS A 151 3.46 -27.53 -10.12
C HIS A 151 4.86 -26.98 -9.84
N TYR A 152 5.60 -26.68 -10.90
CA TYR A 152 6.79 -25.82 -10.84
C TYR A 152 6.42 -24.43 -10.36
N SER A 153 7.39 -23.69 -9.82
CA SER A 153 7.20 -22.26 -9.62
C SER A 153 7.05 -21.54 -10.96
N LEU A 154 6.39 -20.39 -10.96
CA LEU A 154 6.20 -19.56 -12.14
C LEU A 154 7.54 -19.25 -12.84
N ALA A 155 8.55 -18.89 -12.04
CA ALA A 155 9.89 -18.60 -12.53
C ALA A 155 10.58 -19.82 -13.16
N GLN A 156 10.27 -21.03 -12.71
CA GLN A 156 10.77 -22.28 -13.30
C GLN A 156 9.99 -22.69 -14.56
N ALA A 157 8.71 -22.32 -14.65
CA ALA A 157 7.85 -22.59 -15.81
C ALA A 157 8.14 -21.63 -16.97
N THR A 158 9.33 -21.72 -17.55
CA THR A 158 9.82 -20.84 -18.62
C THR A 158 9.04 -20.98 -19.93
N ALA A 159 8.33 -22.09 -20.13
CA ALA A 159 7.46 -22.30 -21.30
C ALA A 159 6.22 -21.40 -21.29
N LEU A 160 5.75 -20.94 -20.12
CA LEU A 160 4.57 -20.09 -20.01
C LEU A 160 4.85 -18.67 -20.50
N THR A 161 3.88 -18.08 -21.20
CA THR A 161 3.90 -16.67 -21.60
C THR A 161 3.07 -15.82 -20.67
N GLU A 162 3.25 -14.49 -20.74
CA GLU A 162 2.42 -13.53 -20.00
C GLU A 162 0.92 -13.72 -20.27
N ALA A 163 0.55 -14.09 -21.50
CA ALA A 163 -0.84 -14.38 -21.86
C ALA A 163 -1.40 -15.60 -21.13
N ASP A 164 -0.59 -16.66 -20.95
CA ASP A 164 -1.00 -17.84 -20.19
C ASP A 164 -1.16 -17.49 -18.70
N ILE A 165 -0.22 -16.72 -18.17
CA ILE A 165 -0.18 -16.32 -16.75
C ILE A 165 -1.37 -15.41 -16.42
N LYS A 166 -1.70 -14.48 -17.31
CA LYS A 166 -2.90 -13.63 -17.20
C LYS A 166 -4.19 -14.45 -17.20
N ALA A 167 -4.19 -15.60 -17.87
CA ALA A 167 -5.34 -16.50 -17.94
C ALA A 167 -5.42 -17.49 -16.76
N PHE A 168 -4.51 -17.41 -15.79
CA PHE A 168 -4.58 -18.26 -14.61
C PHE A 168 -5.89 -18.05 -13.85
N PRO A 169 -6.59 -19.14 -13.49
CA PRO A 169 -7.78 -19.02 -12.67
C PRO A 169 -7.40 -18.64 -11.24
N THR A 170 -8.23 -17.81 -10.62
CA THR A 170 -8.07 -17.43 -9.22
C THR A 170 -8.63 -18.54 -8.32
N PRO A 171 -7.84 -19.10 -7.38
CA PRO A 171 -8.35 -20.05 -6.40
C PRO A 171 -9.41 -19.42 -5.48
N PRO A 172 -10.46 -20.14 -5.07
CA PRO A 172 -11.49 -19.62 -4.17
C PRO A 172 -10.97 -19.10 -2.82
N SER A 173 -9.77 -19.52 -2.40
CA SER A 173 -9.10 -18.99 -1.21
C SER A 173 -8.88 -17.48 -1.26
N HIS A 174 -8.72 -16.89 -2.45
CA HIS A 174 -8.49 -15.46 -2.64
C HIS A 174 -9.74 -14.61 -2.38
N ASP A 175 -10.93 -15.22 -2.46
CA ASP A 175 -12.21 -14.57 -2.17
C ASP A 175 -12.59 -14.67 -0.68
N ALA A 176 -11.79 -15.37 0.13
CA ALA A 176 -12.05 -15.55 1.55
C ALA A 176 -11.99 -14.20 2.30
N ALA A 177 -12.97 -13.97 3.18
CA ALA A 177 -12.99 -12.78 4.02
C ALA A 177 -11.72 -12.72 4.88
N GLY A 178 -11.01 -11.59 4.82
CA GLY A 178 -9.76 -11.42 5.55
C GLY A 178 -8.52 -12.04 4.88
N PHE A 179 -8.63 -12.58 3.66
CA PHE A 179 -7.48 -13.08 2.90
C PHE A 179 -6.35 -12.04 2.77
N MET A 180 -6.70 -10.76 2.57
CA MET A 180 -5.73 -9.66 2.49
C MET A 180 -5.15 -9.23 3.85
N GLY A 181 -5.57 -9.85 4.95
CA GLY A 181 -5.09 -9.58 6.31
C GLY A 181 -3.88 -10.43 6.73
N PRO A 182 -3.30 -10.16 7.91
CA PRO A 182 -2.17 -10.91 8.45
C PRO A 182 -2.51 -12.39 8.69
N ASP A 183 -3.75 -12.69 9.07
CA ASP A 183 -4.23 -14.06 9.31
C ASP A 183 -4.65 -14.79 8.02
N GLY A 184 -4.62 -14.11 6.87
CA GLY A 184 -4.92 -14.65 5.55
C GLY A 184 -3.65 -15.06 4.80
N HIS A 185 -3.36 -14.38 3.69
CA HIS A 185 -2.18 -14.64 2.87
C HIS A 185 -0.86 -14.41 3.63
N GLY A 186 -0.85 -13.55 4.65
CA GLY A 186 0.32 -13.33 5.52
C GLY A 186 0.73 -14.61 6.25
N ALA A 187 -0.20 -15.22 6.99
CA ALA A 187 0.02 -16.50 7.66
C ALA A 187 0.36 -17.63 6.68
N LEU A 188 -0.32 -17.68 5.53
CA LEU A 188 -0.03 -18.67 4.49
C LEU A 188 1.40 -18.53 3.95
N ALA A 189 1.88 -17.31 3.73
CA ALA A 189 3.23 -17.05 3.25
C ALA A 189 4.32 -17.46 4.25
N GLU A 190 4.05 -17.34 5.56
CA GLU A 190 4.95 -17.76 6.64
C GLU A 190 4.96 -19.29 6.86
N SER A 191 3.84 -19.96 6.55
CA SER A 191 3.66 -21.41 6.75
C SER A 191 4.36 -22.26 5.68
N GLY A 192 5.69 -22.28 5.69
CA GLY A 192 6.48 -23.21 4.88
C GLY A 192 6.41 -24.65 5.41
N THR A 193 5.33 -25.40 5.15
CA THR A 193 5.35 -26.87 5.27
C THR A 193 5.90 -27.47 3.97
N GLY A 194 7.18 -27.23 3.69
CA GLY A 194 7.94 -27.86 2.62
C GLY A 194 9.18 -28.59 3.17
N PRO A 195 9.92 -29.36 2.35
CA PRO A 195 11.26 -29.81 2.71
C PRO A 195 12.07 -28.60 3.21
N SER A 196 12.93 -28.79 4.23
CA SER A 196 13.70 -27.74 4.93
C SER A 196 14.58 -26.84 4.05
N THR A 197 14.59 -27.08 2.74
CA THR A 197 15.26 -26.31 1.68
C THR A 197 14.42 -25.15 1.13
N TYR A 198 13.11 -25.07 1.42
CA TYR A 198 12.24 -23.99 0.94
C TYR A 198 11.78 -23.11 2.11
N MET A 199 12.28 -21.87 2.17
CA MET A 199 12.01 -20.89 3.26
C MET A 199 10.70 -20.10 3.09
N VAL A 200 9.82 -20.49 2.15
CA VAL A 200 8.51 -19.88 1.87
C VAL A 200 7.52 -21.00 1.60
N ALA A 201 6.22 -20.79 1.85
CA ALA A 201 5.17 -21.64 1.28
C ALA A 201 5.33 -21.71 -0.25
N PRO A 202 5.81 -22.85 -0.81
CA PRO A 202 6.21 -22.90 -2.23
C PRO A 202 5.01 -22.78 -3.18
N SER A 203 3.80 -22.87 -2.64
CA SER A 203 2.55 -22.84 -3.38
C SER A 203 2.19 -21.48 -3.97
N CYS A 204 2.45 -20.39 -3.27
CA CYS A 204 2.22 -19.05 -3.83
C CYS A 204 3.12 -18.84 -5.07
N ALA A 205 4.32 -19.42 -5.03
CA ALA A 205 5.28 -19.37 -6.12
C ALA A 205 4.81 -20.09 -7.39
N THR A 206 3.77 -20.94 -7.32
CA THR A 206 3.16 -21.60 -8.49
C THR A 206 2.53 -20.58 -9.44
N CYS A 207 1.94 -19.50 -8.91
CA CYS A 207 1.21 -18.50 -9.68
C CYS A 207 1.82 -17.10 -9.59
N HIS A 208 2.51 -16.79 -8.49
CA HIS A 208 3.10 -15.47 -8.24
C HIS A 208 4.63 -15.55 -8.20
N ALA A 209 5.28 -14.43 -8.48
CA ALA A 209 6.71 -14.26 -8.30
C ALA A 209 6.98 -13.00 -7.49
N GLN A 210 8.24 -12.75 -7.13
CA GLN A 210 8.62 -11.63 -6.27
C GLN A 210 8.10 -10.27 -6.79
N ASN A 211 8.13 -10.06 -8.12
CA ASN A 211 7.62 -8.84 -8.74
C ASN A 211 6.14 -8.58 -8.46
N PHE A 212 5.30 -9.63 -8.43
CA PHE A 212 3.90 -9.51 -8.09
C PHE A 212 3.72 -9.03 -6.64
N CYS A 213 4.44 -9.60 -5.68
CA CYS A 213 4.36 -9.18 -4.27
C CYS A 213 4.74 -7.70 -4.11
N MET A 214 5.75 -7.24 -4.86
CA MET A 214 6.18 -5.85 -4.86
C MET A 214 5.09 -4.89 -5.33
N THR A 215 4.06 -5.31 -6.06
CA THR A 215 2.96 -4.40 -6.45
C THR A 215 2.18 -3.85 -5.25
N CYS A 216 2.15 -4.59 -4.13
CA CYS A 216 1.48 -4.17 -2.90
C CYS A 216 2.45 -3.92 -1.74
N HIS A 217 3.59 -4.64 -1.70
CA HIS A 217 4.55 -4.59 -0.60
C HIS A 217 5.73 -3.66 -0.89
N VAL A 218 5.64 -2.41 -0.45
CA VAL A 218 6.77 -1.46 -0.40
C VAL A 218 7.90 -1.99 0.49
N ASN A 219 7.55 -2.71 1.56
CA ASN A 219 8.48 -3.37 2.47
C ASN A 219 8.98 -4.74 1.98
N ALA A 220 8.81 -5.06 0.69
CA ALA A 220 9.31 -6.31 0.10
C ALA A 220 10.79 -6.60 0.41
N PRO A 221 11.72 -5.61 0.37
CA PRO A 221 13.11 -5.83 0.75
C PRO A 221 13.32 -6.15 2.23
N GLU A 222 12.33 -5.99 3.10
CA GLU A 222 12.38 -6.32 4.53
C GLU A 222 11.54 -7.54 4.88
N THR A 223 10.91 -8.17 3.90
CA THR A 223 9.96 -9.28 4.11
C THR A 223 10.59 -10.58 3.61
N PRO A 224 11.16 -11.43 4.50
CA PRO A 224 11.88 -12.63 4.09
C PRO A 224 11.09 -13.59 3.19
N PRO A 225 9.77 -13.83 3.41
CA PRO A 225 8.98 -14.63 2.49
C PRO A 225 8.98 -14.09 1.05
N ILE A 226 8.96 -12.77 0.87
CA ILE A 226 9.01 -12.14 -0.46
C ILE A 226 10.41 -12.27 -1.06
N GLN A 227 11.47 -12.06 -0.26
CA GLN A 227 12.86 -12.16 -0.71
C GLN A 227 13.23 -13.55 -1.24
N ALA A 228 12.64 -14.60 -0.68
CA ALA A 228 12.93 -15.97 -1.06
C ALA A 228 12.21 -16.43 -2.34
N LEU A 229 11.31 -15.61 -2.90
CA LEU A 229 10.74 -15.84 -4.23
C LEU A 229 11.70 -15.35 -5.32
N ALA A 230 11.73 -16.06 -6.44
CA ALA A 230 12.47 -15.62 -7.62
C ALA A 230 11.79 -14.41 -8.29
N LEU A 231 12.60 -13.57 -8.94
CA LEU A 231 12.11 -12.52 -9.83
C LEU A 231 11.56 -13.14 -11.11
N ASP A 232 10.39 -12.67 -11.52
CA ASP A 232 9.79 -12.97 -12.81
C ASP A 232 8.80 -11.85 -13.19
N PRO A 233 9.17 -10.96 -14.13
CA PRO A 233 8.30 -9.85 -14.53
C PRO A 233 7.00 -10.33 -15.17
N ARG A 234 6.95 -11.57 -15.69
CA ARG A 234 5.73 -12.12 -16.28
C ARG A 234 4.60 -12.26 -15.24
N SER A 235 4.94 -12.35 -13.96
CA SER A 235 3.95 -12.37 -12.86
C SER A 235 3.10 -11.10 -12.77
N LEU A 236 3.56 -9.99 -13.35
CA LEU A 236 2.83 -8.73 -13.42
C LEU A 236 1.68 -8.76 -14.45
N ALA A 237 1.59 -9.82 -15.26
CA ALA A 237 0.47 -10.02 -16.17
C ALA A 237 -0.84 -10.32 -15.43
N ILE A 238 -0.77 -10.75 -14.15
CA ILE A 238 -1.92 -10.92 -13.27
C ILE A 238 -2.35 -9.51 -12.79
N PRO A 239 -3.53 -9.03 -13.18
CA PRO A 239 -3.99 -7.72 -12.75
C PRO A 239 -4.33 -7.75 -11.26
N VAL A 240 -3.77 -6.81 -10.50
CA VAL A 240 -4.16 -6.56 -9.12
C VAL A 240 -4.47 -5.08 -8.97
N LYS A 241 -5.54 -4.79 -8.23
CA LYS A 241 -5.89 -3.44 -7.82
C LYS A 241 -5.66 -3.34 -6.33
N LEU A 242 -4.75 -2.45 -5.93
CA LEU A 242 -4.59 -2.10 -4.53
C LEU A 242 -5.80 -1.28 -4.11
N GLU A 243 -6.61 -1.84 -3.21
CA GLU A 243 -7.71 -1.12 -2.59
C GLU A 243 -7.29 -0.59 -1.22
N GLU A 244 -7.78 0.60 -0.89
CA GLU A 244 -7.50 1.18 0.41
C GLU A 244 -8.18 0.37 1.52
N PRO A 245 -7.51 0.16 2.67
CA PRO A 245 -8.12 -0.57 3.77
C PRO A 245 -9.28 0.24 4.38
N ALA A 246 -10.20 -0.45 5.07
CA ALA A 246 -11.39 0.15 5.68
C ALA A 246 -11.11 1.35 6.62
N THR A 247 -9.87 1.50 7.10
CA THR A 247 -9.43 2.67 7.87
C THR A 247 -9.40 3.97 7.06
N HIS A 248 -9.20 3.90 5.75
CA HIS A 248 -9.14 5.06 4.84
C HIS A 248 -10.52 5.49 4.35
N GLN A 249 -11.49 4.57 4.39
CA GLN A 249 -12.88 4.82 4.03
C GLN A 249 -13.64 5.63 5.09
N GLN A 250 -13.00 6.00 6.20
CA GLN A 250 -13.59 6.85 7.24
C GLN A 250 -13.47 8.32 6.83
N ASP A 251 -14.58 9.06 6.87
CA ASP A 251 -14.66 10.48 6.47
C ASP A 251 -13.65 11.39 7.22
N ASP A 252 -13.24 10.99 8.42
CA ASP A 252 -12.32 11.74 9.27
C ASP A 252 -10.88 11.20 9.28
N PHE A 253 -10.56 10.23 8.41
CA PHE A 253 -9.24 9.62 8.34
C PHE A 253 -8.14 10.67 8.21
N VAL A 254 -8.30 11.64 7.30
CA VAL A 254 -7.32 12.73 7.08
C VAL A 254 -7.05 13.52 8.36
N LEU A 255 -8.06 13.72 9.21
CA LEU A 255 -7.92 14.44 10.48
C LEU A 255 -7.33 13.58 11.61
N ARG A 256 -7.52 12.25 11.57
CA ARG A 256 -7.21 11.35 12.67
C ARG A 256 -6.00 10.44 12.44
N HIS A 257 -5.56 10.23 11.20
CA HIS A 257 -4.46 9.33 10.87
C HIS A 257 -3.15 9.71 11.59
N GLY A 258 -2.94 11.00 11.88
CA GLY A 258 -1.78 11.47 12.63
C GLY A 258 -1.64 10.86 14.02
N LYS A 259 -2.74 10.48 14.69
CA LYS A 259 -2.68 9.75 15.98
C LYS A 259 -2.17 8.33 15.77
N SER A 260 -2.68 7.65 14.74
CA SER A 260 -2.25 6.29 14.37
C SER A 260 -0.78 6.27 13.97
N ALA A 261 -0.35 7.18 13.10
CA ALA A 261 1.02 7.29 12.62
C ALA A 261 2.03 7.61 13.75
N ARG A 262 1.63 8.38 14.77
CA ARG A 262 2.47 8.63 15.96
C ARG A 262 2.61 7.39 16.86
N LYS A 263 1.61 6.51 16.87
CA LYS A 263 1.66 5.26 17.64
C LYS A 263 2.56 4.24 16.96
N SER A 264 2.36 4.03 15.65
CA SER A 264 3.22 3.19 14.82
C SER A 264 2.94 3.45 13.33
N THR A 265 3.98 3.33 12.52
CA THR A 265 3.92 3.39 11.05
C THR A 265 4.11 2.03 10.39
N THR A 266 4.35 0.95 11.15
CA THR A 266 4.68 -0.38 10.61
C THR A 266 3.65 -0.87 9.60
N SER A 267 2.36 -0.73 9.88
CA SER A 267 1.30 -1.11 8.93
C SER A 267 1.22 -0.19 7.71
N CYS A 268 1.67 1.07 7.84
CA CYS A 268 1.71 2.01 6.73
C CYS A 268 2.87 1.69 5.78
N GLN A 269 4.00 1.20 6.30
CA GLN A 269 5.19 0.82 5.51
C GLN A 269 4.92 -0.29 4.49
N THR A 270 3.84 -1.06 4.67
CA THR A 270 3.44 -2.09 3.71
C THR A 270 3.07 -1.46 2.37
N CYS A 271 2.26 -0.40 2.39
CA CYS A 271 1.72 0.20 1.16
C CYS A 271 2.30 1.58 0.85
N HIS A 272 2.73 2.36 1.84
CA HIS A 272 3.18 3.73 1.65
C HIS A 272 4.71 3.83 1.66
N THR A 273 5.23 4.65 0.76
CA THR A 273 6.61 5.14 0.83
C THR A 273 6.67 6.50 1.55
N GLN A 274 7.87 7.02 1.77
CA GLN A 274 8.06 8.41 2.20
C GLN A 274 7.41 9.40 1.21
N GLU A 275 7.51 9.13 -0.08
CA GLU A 275 6.94 9.92 -1.19
C GLU A 275 5.42 9.99 -1.09
N SER A 276 4.76 8.86 -0.77
CA SER A 276 3.31 8.82 -0.52
C SER A 276 2.89 9.78 0.59
N CYS A 277 3.69 9.93 1.65
CA CYS A 277 3.38 10.84 2.75
C CYS A 277 3.59 12.31 2.37
N VAL A 278 4.70 12.63 1.68
CA VAL A 278 5.03 14.02 1.32
C VAL A 278 4.21 14.56 0.16
N ALA A 279 3.48 13.70 -0.58
CA ALA A 279 2.40 14.11 -1.46
C ALA A 279 1.35 14.98 -0.73
N CYS A 280 1.07 14.63 0.54
CA CYS A 280 0.13 15.34 1.40
C CYS A 280 0.76 16.13 2.55
N HIS A 281 2.01 15.90 2.94
CA HIS A 281 2.67 16.62 4.04
C HIS A 281 3.83 17.47 3.52
N VAL A 282 3.59 18.76 3.25
CA VAL A 282 4.63 19.69 2.73
C VAL A 282 5.79 19.83 3.71
N VAL A 283 5.47 19.84 5.01
CA VAL A 283 6.45 19.75 6.09
C VAL A 283 6.29 18.37 6.71
N PRO A 284 7.15 17.40 6.35
CA PRO A 284 6.95 16.01 6.74
C PRO A 284 7.02 15.86 8.27
N PRO A 285 5.97 15.34 8.93
CA PRO A 285 6.04 15.10 10.37
C PRO A 285 7.02 13.97 10.67
N LYS A 286 7.53 13.90 11.92
CA LYS A 286 8.52 12.89 12.36
C LYS A 286 8.20 11.45 11.92
N PRO A 287 6.94 10.96 11.96
CA PRO A 287 6.63 9.60 11.51
C PRO A 287 7.01 9.33 10.05
N VAL A 288 7.03 10.33 9.16
CA VAL A 288 7.43 10.14 7.75
C VAL A 288 8.84 9.58 7.64
N GLY A 289 9.76 10.01 8.50
CA GLY A 289 11.14 9.51 8.49
C GLY A 289 11.29 8.03 8.88
N THR A 290 10.21 7.39 9.34
CA THR A 290 10.19 5.95 9.63
C THR A 290 9.70 5.11 8.46
N LEU A 291 9.13 5.71 7.42
CA LEU A 291 8.70 5.00 6.21
C LEU A 291 9.93 4.68 5.35
N TYR A 292 9.80 3.68 4.48
CA TYR A 292 10.81 3.40 3.46
C TYR A 292 10.71 4.42 2.32
N ALA A 293 11.85 4.92 1.86
CA ALA A 293 11.90 5.68 0.61
C ALA A 293 11.61 4.74 -0.57
N GLY A 294 11.02 5.28 -1.63
CA GLY A 294 10.90 4.58 -2.90
C GLY A 294 12.28 4.14 -3.42
N GLY A 295 12.33 3.00 -4.11
CA GLY A 295 13.60 2.48 -4.60
C GLY A 295 13.50 1.12 -5.28
N PRO A 296 14.62 0.64 -5.87
CA PRO A 296 14.66 -0.65 -6.53
C PRO A 296 14.30 -1.78 -5.56
N GLY A 297 13.57 -2.79 -6.03
CA GLY A 297 13.13 -3.91 -5.19
C GLY A 297 11.93 -3.62 -4.30
N ARG A 298 11.35 -2.40 -4.37
CA ARG A 298 10.14 -2.02 -3.65
C ARG A 298 8.97 -1.82 -4.60
N GLY A 299 7.77 -1.90 -4.06
CA GLY A 299 6.59 -1.36 -4.72
C GLY A 299 6.67 0.13 -4.96
N GLU A 300 5.88 0.58 -5.94
CA GLU A 300 5.75 2.00 -6.29
C GLU A 300 5.25 2.83 -5.09
N GLY A 301 4.48 2.20 -4.21
CA GLY A 301 3.82 2.84 -3.09
C GLY A 301 2.42 3.31 -3.44
N ALA A 302 1.62 3.50 -2.40
CA ALA A 302 0.26 4.00 -2.52
C ALA A 302 0.30 5.40 -3.13
N GLN A 303 -0.40 5.55 -4.25
CA GLN A 303 -0.58 6.82 -4.93
C GLN A 303 -1.61 7.63 -4.16
N VAL A 304 -1.13 8.68 -3.47
CA VAL A 304 -1.99 9.56 -2.69
C VAL A 304 -2.22 10.84 -3.47
N GLU A 305 -3.46 11.04 -3.92
CA GLU A 305 -3.84 12.26 -4.63
C GLU A 305 -4.32 13.34 -3.67
N ARG A 306 -3.72 14.52 -3.78
CA ARG A 306 -4.09 15.67 -2.98
C ARG A 306 -5.27 16.39 -3.65
N SER A 307 -6.45 16.26 -3.07
CA SER A 307 -7.65 16.94 -3.55
C SER A 307 -7.83 18.31 -2.90
N ARG A 308 -8.32 19.29 -3.68
CA ARG A 308 -8.68 20.60 -3.14
C ARG A 308 -9.89 20.43 -2.21
N PRO A 309 -9.82 20.86 -0.94
CA PRO A 309 -10.97 20.81 -0.06
C PRO A 309 -12.05 21.78 -0.54
N ALA A 310 -13.30 21.55 -0.14
CA ALA A 310 -14.44 22.39 -0.53
C ALA A 310 -14.24 23.87 -0.19
N SER A 311 -13.38 24.20 0.79
CA SER A 311 -13.02 25.58 1.13
C SER A 311 -12.28 26.33 0.02
N HIS A 312 -11.74 25.65 -1.00
CA HIS A 312 -11.09 26.27 -2.17
C HIS A 312 -12.13 26.74 -3.19
N MET A 313 -12.86 27.79 -2.84
CA MET A 313 -13.88 28.42 -3.68
C MET A 313 -13.44 29.81 -4.17
N ALA A 314 -14.13 30.33 -5.19
CA ALA A 314 -13.74 31.58 -5.86
C ALA A 314 -13.73 32.80 -4.92
N ASP A 315 -14.50 32.75 -3.84
CA ASP A 315 -14.61 33.75 -2.79
C ASP A 315 -13.72 33.45 -1.57
N PHE A 316 -12.79 32.49 -1.65
CA PHE A 316 -11.90 32.13 -0.53
C PHE A 316 -11.24 33.35 0.13
N SER A 317 -10.78 34.33 -0.64
CA SER A 317 -10.16 35.55 -0.12
C SER A 317 -11.05 36.36 0.82
N THR A 318 -12.38 36.24 0.72
CA THR A 318 -13.35 36.95 1.56
C THR A 318 -13.87 36.10 2.71
N ILE A 319 -13.86 34.76 2.59
CA ILE A 319 -14.49 33.86 3.57
C ILE A 319 -13.52 33.06 4.43
N HIS A 320 -12.21 33.04 4.13
CA HIS A 320 -11.25 32.19 4.84
C HIS A 320 -10.86 32.71 6.23
N ALA A 321 -11.04 34.00 6.53
CA ALA A 321 -10.56 34.63 7.77
C ALA A 321 -11.09 33.97 9.06
N PRO A 322 -12.40 33.67 9.21
CA PRO A 322 -12.91 32.98 10.40
C PRO A 322 -12.34 31.57 10.57
N VAL A 323 -12.13 30.83 9.48
CA VAL A 323 -11.57 29.47 9.51
C VAL A 323 -10.08 29.52 9.85
N ALA A 324 -9.33 30.43 9.22
CA ALA A 324 -7.91 30.62 9.50
C ALA A 324 -7.63 31.10 10.93
N SER A 325 -8.54 31.91 11.51
CA SER A 325 -8.41 32.38 12.89
C SER A 325 -8.73 31.30 13.93
N ASN A 326 -9.72 30.44 13.66
CA ASN A 326 -10.19 29.44 14.63
C ASN A 326 -9.49 28.08 14.49
N ASN A 327 -9.01 27.74 13.28
CA ASN A 327 -8.40 26.45 12.98
C ASN A 327 -7.36 26.57 11.85
N PRO A 328 -6.25 27.30 12.06
CA PRO A 328 -5.19 27.43 11.04
C PRO A 328 -4.59 26.08 10.64
N GLN A 329 -4.60 25.10 11.54
CA GLN A 329 -4.07 23.75 11.32
C GLN A 329 -4.79 23.01 10.19
N SER A 330 -6.05 23.36 9.90
CA SER A 330 -6.80 22.80 8.76
C SER A 330 -6.17 23.14 7.40
N CYS A 331 -5.45 24.26 7.31
CA CYS A 331 -4.73 24.68 6.11
C CYS A 331 -3.27 24.19 6.10
N GLU A 332 -2.66 24.08 7.28
CA GLU A 332 -1.24 23.74 7.47
C GLU A 332 -0.86 22.33 6.97
N GLY A 333 -1.85 21.44 6.80
CA GLY A 333 -1.64 20.16 6.14
C GLY A 333 -1.21 20.32 4.67
N CYS A 334 -1.73 21.33 3.97
CA CYS A 334 -1.45 21.56 2.55
C CYS A 334 -0.56 22.78 2.27
N HIS A 335 -0.64 23.81 3.12
CA HIS A 335 0.06 25.08 2.95
C HIS A 335 1.08 25.26 4.06
N ALA A 336 2.28 25.71 3.71
CA ALA A 336 3.24 26.21 4.69
C ALA A 336 3.08 27.73 4.87
N ARG A 337 3.75 28.27 5.89
CA ARG A 337 3.72 29.71 6.21
C ARG A 337 4.02 30.62 5.00
N PRO A 338 4.97 30.31 4.09
CA PRO A 338 5.21 31.14 2.91
C PRO A 338 3.97 31.33 2.02
N GLN A 339 3.15 30.31 1.82
CA GLN A 339 1.95 30.38 0.97
C GLN A 339 0.89 31.33 1.55
N CYS A 340 0.72 31.36 2.87
CA CYS A 340 -0.15 32.35 3.52
C CYS A 340 0.39 33.77 3.28
N LEU A 341 1.71 33.91 3.31
CA LEU A 341 2.39 35.18 3.15
C LEU A 341 2.34 35.69 1.70
N ASP A 342 2.12 34.86 0.68
CA ASP A 342 2.02 35.32 -0.70
C ASP A 342 0.87 36.31 -0.93
N CYS A 343 -0.24 36.19 -0.19
CA CYS A 343 -1.32 37.18 -0.19
C CYS A 343 -1.21 38.20 0.95
N HIS A 344 -0.69 37.80 2.12
CA HIS A 344 -0.66 38.65 3.32
C HIS A 344 0.63 39.48 3.51
N ARG A 345 1.64 39.33 2.65
CA ARG A 345 2.84 40.21 2.58
C ARG A 345 2.54 41.60 2.03
N GLY A 346 1.32 41.82 1.54
CA GLY A 346 0.80 43.12 1.16
C GLY A 346 0.96 43.43 -0.31
N THR A 347 -0.18 43.56 -0.98
CA THR A 347 -0.33 44.50 -2.08
C THR A 347 -1.04 45.75 -1.53
N PRO A 348 -0.86 46.95 -2.12
CA PRO A 348 -1.42 48.21 -1.60
C PRO A 348 -2.94 48.21 -1.37
N ASP A 349 -3.61 47.28 -2.04
CA ASP A 349 -5.05 47.15 -2.24
C ASP A 349 -5.68 45.98 -1.44
N ARG A 350 -4.92 45.24 -0.62
CA ARG A 350 -5.46 44.14 0.22
C ARG A 350 -5.05 44.24 1.69
N THR A 351 -6.06 44.35 2.56
CA THR A 351 -5.99 44.24 4.04
C THR A 351 -6.72 42.95 4.43
N PRO A 352 -6.19 42.07 5.30
CA PRO A 352 -5.25 42.34 6.38
C PRO A 352 -3.79 41.96 6.08
N GLN A 353 -2.87 42.86 6.37
CA GLN A 353 -1.43 42.64 6.29
C GLN A 353 -0.89 42.37 7.69
N TYR A 354 0.06 41.44 7.81
CA TYR A 354 0.68 41.15 9.12
C TYR A 354 1.63 42.28 9.59
N HIS A 355 2.09 43.14 8.67
CA HIS A 355 2.94 44.30 8.96
C HIS A 355 2.50 45.51 8.11
N PRO A 356 2.70 46.75 8.59
CA PRO A 356 2.52 47.94 7.75
C PRO A 356 3.52 47.96 6.58
N GLN A 357 3.11 48.53 5.45
CA GLN A 357 3.89 48.53 4.19
C GLN A 357 5.32 49.06 4.32
N THR A 358 5.56 50.03 5.21
CA THR A 358 6.89 50.64 5.43
C THR A 358 7.74 49.87 6.43
N PHE A 359 7.33 48.68 6.89
CA PHE A 359 8.03 47.95 7.94
C PHE A 359 9.45 47.62 7.52
N LEU A 360 9.68 47.04 6.34
CA LEU A 360 11.03 46.69 5.89
C LEU A 360 11.94 47.90 5.65
N GLU A 361 11.36 49.05 5.31
CA GLU A 361 12.09 50.30 5.07
C GLU A 361 12.51 50.98 6.38
N ARG A 362 11.63 50.95 7.39
CA ARG A 362 11.87 51.64 8.67
C ARG A 362 12.48 50.74 9.73
N HIS A 363 12.28 49.43 9.65
CA HIS A 363 12.74 48.46 10.65
C HIS A 363 14.26 48.46 10.83
N PRO A 364 15.10 48.51 9.78
CA PRO A 364 16.56 48.58 9.96
C PRO A 364 16.98 49.86 10.70
N ALA A 365 16.36 51.00 10.37
CA ALA A 365 16.65 52.28 11.03
C ALA A 365 16.19 52.27 12.50
N ALA A 366 14.94 51.84 12.77
CA ALA A 366 14.37 51.72 14.10
C ALA A 366 15.09 50.69 14.99
N ALA A 367 15.55 49.57 14.41
CA ALA A 367 16.34 48.55 15.11
C ALA A 367 17.76 49.04 15.40
N TYR A 368 18.37 49.78 14.47
CA TYR A 368 19.70 50.37 14.64
C TYR A 368 19.69 51.49 15.70
N SER A 369 18.65 52.33 15.71
CA SER A 369 18.45 53.38 16.72
C SER A 369 17.94 52.84 18.06
N ARG A 370 17.65 51.53 18.15
CA ARG A 370 17.06 50.88 19.34
C ARG A 370 15.78 51.58 19.80
N GLU A 371 15.00 52.10 18.85
CA GLU A 371 13.71 52.75 19.10
C GLU A 371 12.69 51.77 19.72
N THR A 372 12.92 50.46 19.64
CA THR A 372 12.06 49.42 20.22
C THR A 372 12.90 48.18 20.57
N ASN A 373 12.57 47.45 21.66
CA ASN A 373 13.28 46.21 21.97
C ASN A 373 12.78 45.07 21.07
N CYS A 374 13.68 44.20 20.61
CA CYS A 374 13.33 43.07 19.75
C CYS A 374 12.25 42.17 20.38
N SER A 375 12.27 42.05 21.71
CA SER A 375 11.30 41.30 22.51
C SER A 375 9.91 41.91 22.52
N ASP A 376 9.75 43.19 22.24
CA ASP A 376 8.44 43.86 22.31
C ASP A 376 7.52 43.39 21.17
N CYS A 377 8.11 42.92 20.05
CA CYS A 377 7.39 42.36 18.89
C CYS A 377 7.60 40.86 18.68
N HIS A 378 8.74 40.28 19.12
CA HIS A 378 9.02 38.84 19.01
C HIS A 378 8.64 38.02 20.26
N ASN A 379 8.05 38.66 21.27
CA ASN A 379 7.37 37.96 22.35
C ASN A 379 5.88 37.80 21.98
N PRO A 380 5.39 36.56 21.71
CA PRO A 380 4.01 36.32 21.34
C PRO A 380 3.00 36.92 22.34
N GLY A 381 3.32 36.92 23.63
CA GLY A 381 2.47 37.51 24.67
C GLY A 381 2.38 39.04 24.56
N ALA A 382 3.49 39.73 24.28
CA ALA A 382 3.52 41.19 24.14
C ALA A 382 2.79 41.65 22.86
N PHE A 383 2.92 40.90 21.77
CA PHE A 383 2.20 41.13 20.52
C PHE A 383 0.68 41.05 20.72
N CYS A 384 0.19 39.95 21.31
CA CYS A 384 -1.23 39.74 21.58
C CYS A 384 -1.78 40.87 22.47
N GLN A 385 -1.10 41.20 23.57
CA GLN A 385 -1.50 42.26 24.50
C GLN A 385 -1.58 43.64 23.83
N THR A 386 -0.57 43.99 23.02
CA THR A 386 -0.48 45.32 22.39
C THR A 386 -1.57 45.52 21.34
N CYS A 387 -1.77 44.54 20.46
CA CYS A 387 -2.83 44.57 19.45
C CYS A 387 -4.21 44.74 20.09
N HIS A 388 -4.44 43.97 21.15
CA HIS A 388 -5.69 43.96 21.89
C HIS A 388 -5.95 45.30 22.62
N VAL A 389 -4.94 45.89 23.27
CA VAL A 389 -5.04 47.22 23.89
C VAL A 389 -5.30 48.30 22.84
N GLN A 390 -4.59 48.26 21.71
CA GLN A 390 -4.80 49.19 20.59
C GLN A 390 -6.18 49.03 19.94
N SER A 391 -6.74 47.83 19.98
CA SER A 391 -8.10 47.53 19.51
C SER A 391 -9.20 47.92 20.50
N GLY A 392 -8.86 48.65 21.57
CA GLY A 392 -9.82 49.12 22.58
C GLY A 392 -10.34 48.03 23.52
N LEU A 393 -9.76 46.83 23.46
CA LEU A 393 -10.13 45.70 24.30
C LEU A 393 -9.34 45.68 25.63
N GLY A 394 -8.48 46.67 25.87
CA GLY A 394 -7.66 46.80 27.08
C GLY A 394 -8.49 46.94 28.35
N SER A 395 -8.17 46.19 29.41
CA SER A 395 -8.79 46.38 30.72
C SER A 395 -8.39 47.75 31.31
N PRO A 396 -9.33 48.68 31.53
CA PRO A 396 -9.02 49.97 32.13
C PRO A 396 -8.81 49.81 33.63
N GLY A 397 -7.57 49.55 34.04
CA GLY A 397 -7.01 49.88 35.36
C GLY A 397 -7.68 49.32 36.63
N ARG A 398 -8.71 48.47 36.55
CA ARG A 398 -9.36 47.85 37.72
C ARG A 398 -9.09 46.34 37.81
N PHE A 399 -8.73 45.92 39.03
CA PHE A 399 -8.47 44.53 39.40
C PHE A 399 -9.62 43.59 38.96
N MET A 400 -9.27 42.50 38.27
CA MET A 400 -10.21 41.43 37.88
C MET A 400 -11.41 41.87 37.00
N GLN A 401 -11.29 42.97 36.25
CA GLN A 401 -12.20 43.23 35.13
C GLN A 401 -11.50 42.83 33.83
N ALA A 402 -12.15 41.96 33.06
CA ALA A 402 -11.58 41.42 31.84
C ALA A 402 -12.22 42.07 30.61
N GLY A 403 -11.38 42.62 29.72
CA GLY A 403 -11.72 42.75 28.29
C GLY A 403 -11.41 41.48 27.48
N TYR A 404 -10.74 40.49 28.09
CA TYR A 404 -10.11 39.34 27.40
C TYR A 404 -10.44 37.95 27.96
N HIS A 405 -11.13 37.90 29.09
CA HIS A 405 -11.66 36.67 29.68
C HIS A 405 -13.17 36.84 29.77
N ASP A 406 -13.91 35.75 29.64
CA ASP A 406 -15.36 35.68 29.80
C ASP A 406 -15.79 35.83 31.27
N VAL A 407 -15.11 36.69 32.05
CA VAL A 407 -15.30 36.98 33.48
C VAL A 407 -15.88 35.78 34.23
N PHE A 408 -15.31 34.57 34.03
CA PHE A 408 -15.87 33.38 34.64
C PHE A 408 -15.77 33.56 36.17
N PRO A 409 -16.90 33.65 36.91
CA PRO A 409 -16.86 33.99 38.33
C PRO A 409 -16.09 32.93 39.15
N GLY A 410 -16.03 31.70 38.65
CA GLY A 410 -15.27 30.60 39.25
C GLY A 410 -13.80 30.55 38.87
N PHE A 411 -13.23 31.54 38.16
CA PHE A 411 -11.81 31.55 37.79
C PHE A 411 -10.93 31.40 39.03
N LEU A 412 -11.18 32.20 40.07
CA LEU A 412 -10.44 32.13 41.34
C LEU A 412 -10.53 30.75 42.01
N LEU A 413 -11.60 29.99 41.77
CA LEU A 413 -11.81 28.66 42.35
C LEU A 413 -11.17 27.54 41.52
N ASN A 414 -11.15 27.66 40.19
CA ASN A 414 -10.80 26.55 39.29
C ASN A 414 -9.50 26.75 38.49
N HIS A 415 -8.94 27.97 38.42
CA HIS A 415 -7.72 28.24 37.65
C HIS A 415 -6.51 27.46 38.18
N GLY A 416 -6.45 27.17 39.47
CA GLY A 416 -5.37 26.37 40.06
C GLY A 416 -5.37 24.90 39.60
N GLN A 417 -6.51 24.35 39.18
CA GLN A 417 -6.58 23.03 38.53
C GLN A 417 -6.21 23.15 37.05
N ALA A 418 -6.75 24.14 36.34
CA ALA A 418 -6.45 24.38 34.94
C ALA A 418 -4.95 24.65 34.70
N ALA A 419 -4.32 25.46 35.55
CA ALA A 419 -2.89 25.76 35.50
C ALA A 419 -2.01 24.51 35.73
N ARG A 420 -2.48 23.53 36.52
CA ARG A 420 -1.78 22.25 36.70
C ARG A 420 -1.92 21.29 35.52
N GLN A 421 -2.98 21.45 34.73
CA GLN A 421 -3.25 20.61 33.56
C GLN A 421 -2.57 21.15 32.29
N SER A 422 -2.51 22.48 32.12
CA SER A 422 -1.84 23.11 30.98
C SER A 422 -1.46 24.56 31.29
N LEU A 423 -0.33 24.76 31.97
CA LEU A 423 0.22 26.08 32.25
C LEU A 423 0.60 26.82 30.96
N GLU A 424 1.02 26.07 29.94
CA GLU A 424 1.50 26.58 28.66
C GLU A 424 0.42 27.38 27.92
N SER A 425 -0.85 26.98 28.09
CA SER A 425 -2.00 27.70 27.54
C SER A 425 -2.12 29.10 28.13
N CYS A 426 -1.81 29.28 29.42
CA CYS A 426 -1.91 30.54 30.14
C CYS A 426 -0.69 31.43 29.85
N THR A 427 0.51 30.84 29.81
CA THR A 427 1.78 31.56 29.57
C THR A 427 1.94 32.04 28.12
N SER A 428 1.02 31.66 27.23
CA SER A 428 0.94 32.19 25.87
C SER A 428 0.48 33.66 25.84
N CYS A 429 -0.20 34.12 26.90
CA CYS A 429 -0.69 35.49 27.05
C CYS A 429 -0.24 36.17 28.34
N HIS A 430 -0.01 35.42 29.42
CA HIS A 430 0.45 35.96 30.72
C HIS A 430 1.93 35.68 30.94
N VAL A 431 2.62 36.61 31.60
CA VAL A 431 4.03 36.45 32.00
C VAL A 431 4.15 36.25 33.51
N GLU A 432 5.34 35.85 33.98
CA GLU A 432 5.60 35.49 35.39
C GLU A 432 5.06 36.53 36.39
N LYS A 433 5.29 37.83 36.13
CA LYS A 433 4.81 38.94 36.97
C LYS A 433 3.28 38.96 37.17
N ASP A 434 2.52 38.48 36.20
CA ASP A 434 1.05 38.51 36.24
C ASP A 434 0.55 37.47 37.26
N CYS A 435 1.12 36.26 37.23
CA CYS A 435 0.87 35.20 38.20
C CYS A 435 1.30 35.62 39.62
N LEU A 436 2.44 36.29 39.72
CA LEU A 436 3.00 36.69 41.01
C LEU A 436 2.18 37.76 41.72
N THR A 437 1.32 38.50 41.02
CA THR A 437 0.36 39.44 41.63
C THR A 437 -0.54 38.77 42.67
N CYS A 438 -0.82 37.47 42.52
CA CYS A 438 -1.59 36.69 43.48
C CYS A 438 -0.73 35.67 44.24
N HIS A 439 0.24 35.05 43.57
CA HIS A 439 0.97 33.89 44.09
C HIS A 439 2.30 34.19 44.78
N SER A 440 2.82 35.42 44.66
CA SER A 440 4.02 35.81 45.39
C SER A 440 3.73 35.97 46.88
N ALA A 441 4.62 35.43 47.72
CA ALA A 441 4.60 35.64 49.17
C ALA A 441 5.21 37.00 49.57
N LEU A 442 6.01 37.60 48.68
CA LEU A 442 6.67 38.89 48.91
C LEU A 442 5.81 40.09 48.54
N TYR A 443 5.14 40.03 47.39
CA TYR A 443 4.44 41.18 46.78
C TYR A 443 3.07 40.82 46.20
N GLY A 444 2.68 39.54 46.29
CA GLY A 444 1.38 39.06 45.86
C GLY A 444 0.40 38.95 47.02
N ARG A 445 -0.73 38.30 46.76
CA ARG A 445 -1.79 38.05 47.76
C ARG A 445 -1.53 36.84 48.66
N GLY A 446 -0.35 36.22 48.55
CA GLY A 446 0.04 35.08 49.39
C GLY A 446 -0.69 33.78 49.07
N PHE A 447 -1.35 33.66 47.92
CA PHE A 447 -1.97 32.39 47.52
C PHE A 447 -0.89 31.39 47.09
N SER A 448 -0.72 30.30 47.84
CA SER A 448 0.29 29.31 47.50
C SER A 448 -0.01 28.68 46.12
N PRO A 449 0.92 28.76 45.14
CA PRO A 449 0.80 28.04 43.88
C PRO A 449 1.13 26.54 44.04
N HIS A 450 1.66 26.14 45.19
CA HIS A 450 2.05 24.77 45.48
C HIS A 450 0.83 23.90 45.81
N GLY A 451 0.71 22.75 45.13
CA GLY A 451 -0.35 21.79 45.38
C GLY A 451 -0.17 20.98 46.68
N PRO A 452 -1.20 20.22 47.10
CA PRO A 452 -1.08 19.29 48.22
C PRO A 452 0.10 18.32 48.04
N GLY A 453 0.93 18.16 49.07
CA GLY A 453 2.09 17.25 49.04
C GLY A 453 3.35 17.83 48.39
N PHE A 454 3.41 19.13 48.12
CA PHE A 454 4.61 19.79 47.61
C PHE A 454 5.75 19.75 48.65
N ASP A 455 6.86 19.10 48.27
CA ASP A 455 8.10 19.01 49.07
C ASP A 455 9.06 20.14 48.66
N GLY A 456 8.94 21.27 49.37
CA GLY A 456 9.74 22.45 49.13
C GLY A 456 11.22 22.26 49.49
N ASP A 457 11.52 21.46 50.50
CA ASP A 457 12.91 21.19 50.93
C ASP A 457 13.70 20.41 49.88
N LYS A 458 13.07 19.41 49.26
CA LYS A 458 13.66 18.63 48.16
C LYS A 458 14.00 19.49 46.94
N LEU A 459 13.08 20.37 46.52
CA LEU A 459 13.30 21.25 45.36
C LEU A 459 14.30 22.37 45.66
N ARG A 460 14.23 22.96 46.85
CA ARG A 460 15.16 23.99 47.31
C ARG A 460 16.61 23.49 47.35
N SER A 461 16.83 22.22 47.69
CA SER A 461 18.18 21.62 47.64
C SER A 461 18.79 21.59 46.24
N LYS A 462 17.95 21.54 45.19
CA LYS A 462 18.39 21.48 43.78
C LYS A 462 18.54 22.85 43.16
N ASN A 463 17.66 23.78 43.51
CA ASN A 463 17.70 25.15 43.01
C ASN A 463 17.15 26.11 44.08
N PRO A 464 17.99 26.66 44.97
CA PRO A 464 17.53 27.57 46.01
C PRO A 464 17.16 28.95 45.46
N GLN A 465 17.71 29.34 44.31
CA GLN A 465 17.52 30.66 43.70
C GLN A 465 16.11 30.83 43.12
N MET A 466 15.49 29.77 42.58
CA MET A 466 14.12 29.87 42.06
C MET A 466 13.10 30.21 43.17
N CYS A 467 13.36 29.82 44.41
CA CYS A 467 12.45 30.06 45.53
C CYS A 467 12.45 31.53 45.95
N THR A 468 13.53 32.26 45.74
CA THR A 468 13.66 33.67 46.18
C THR A 468 12.85 34.62 45.31
N VAL A 469 12.48 34.22 44.10
CA VAL A 469 11.60 35.00 43.21
C VAL A 469 10.22 35.24 43.85
N CYS A 470 9.69 34.23 44.55
CA CYS A 470 8.38 34.29 45.19
C CYS A 470 8.45 34.58 46.70
N HIS A 471 9.54 34.17 47.38
CA HIS A 471 9.66 34.22 48.85
C HIS A 471 10.79 35.10 49.38
N GLY A 472 11.68 35.61 48.52
CA GLY A 472 12.85 36.39 48.92
C GLY A 472 13.75 35.63 49.87
N LEU A 473 14.16 36.28 50.96
CA LEU A 473 14.95 35.65 52.03
C LEU A 473 14.10 34.79 52.98
N GLY A 474 12.77 34.91 52.92
CA GLY A 474 11.81 34.22 53.79
C GLY A 474 11.29 32.90 53.22
N VAL A 475 12.14 32.10 52.57
CA VAL A 475 11.73 30.80 51.99
C VAL A 475 11.34 29.83 53.12
N PRO A 476 10.07 29.39 53.23
CA PRO A 476 9.64 28.48 54.28
C PRO A 476 10.41 27.16 54.23
N SER A 477 10.82 26.64 55.39
CA SER A 477 11.34 25.27 55.53
C SER A 477 10.18 24.36 55.92
N THR A 478 10.07 23.18 55.31
CA THR A 478 8.98 22.23 55.62
C THR A 478 9.30 21.33 56.83
N LYS A 479 9.93 21.87 57.88
CA LYS A 479 10.07 21.17 59.17
C LYS A 479 9.00 21.57 60.15
#